data_AF-A0A7I9XY85-F1
#
_entry.id   AF-A0A7I9XY85-F1
#
_cell.length_a   1.000
_cell.length_b   1.000
_cell.length_c   1.000
_cell.angle_alpha   90.00
_cell.angle_beta   90.00
_cell.angle_gamma   90.00
#
_symmetry.space_group_name_H-M   'P 1'
#
loop_
_entity.id
_entity.type
_entity.pdbx_description
1 polymer ?
#
loop_
_entity_poly.entity_id
_entity_poly.type
_entity_poly.pdbx_seq_one_letter_code
_entity_poly.pdbx_strand_id
1 'polypeptide(L)'
;MKPQVVADGDPVGQALRDAVAAGVDLVITSGGTGIAPSDHTPAQTAAVLDYEVPGLAEAIRRAGLPKVPTAVLSRGLCGVAGRTLIVNLPGSPGGVRDGLAVLADVLGHALDQLAGKDHRR
;
A
#
# COMPACT_ATOMS: atom_id res chain seq x y z
N MET A 1 8.36 14.55 -2.30
CA MET A 1 7.83 14.42 -3.68
C MET A 1 6.45 15.05 -3.77
N LYS A 2 6.01 15.47 -4.98
CA LYS A 2 4.61 15.85 -5.24
C LYS A 2 3.77 14.60 -5.52
N PRO A 3 2.47 14.58 -5.21
CA PRO A 3 1.58 13.49 -5.61
C PRO A 3 1.62 13.27 -7.13
N GLN A 4 1.62 12.01 -7.56
CA GLN A 4 1.54 11.61 -8.96
C GLN A 4 0.17 11.02 -9.25
N VAL A 5 -0.38 11.35 -10.42
CA VAL A 5 -1.60 10.75 -10.96
C VAL A 5 -1.20 10.01 -12.23
N VAL A 6 -1.46 8.71 -12.26
CA VAL A 6 -1.07 7.82 -13.35
C VAL A 6 -2.26 6.98 -13.79
N ALA A 7 -2.25 6.49 -15.03
CA ALA A 7 -3.23 5.54 -15.51
C ALA A 7 -3.00 4.14 -14.92
N ASP A 8 -4.04 3.30 -14.91
CA ASP A 8 -3.94 1.90 -14.48
C ASP A 8 -2.92 1.11 -15.33
N GLY A 9 -2.32 0.08 -14.72
CA GLY A 9 -1.36 -0.81 -15.38
C GLY A 9 0.10 -0.36 -15.23
N ASP A 10 0.90 -0.54 -16.27
CA ASP A 10 2.36 -0.33 -16.23
C ASP A 10 2.82 1.04 -15.69
N PRO A 11 2.09 2.16 -15.90
CA PRO A 11 2.45 3.44 -15.29
C PRO A 11 2.50 3.41 -13.75
N VAL A 12 1.66 2.59 -13.11
CA VAL A 12 1.70 2.37 -11.66
C VAL A 12 3.02 1.70 -11.27
N GLY A 13 3.36 0.59 -11.93
CA GLY A 13 4.60 -0.13 -11.66
C GLY A 13 5.84 0.74 -11.89
N GLN A 14 5.82 1.59 -12.91
CA GLN A 14 6.93 2.53 -13.16
C GLN A 14 7.07 3.56 -12.03
N ALA A 15 5.97 4.19 -11.62
CA ALA A 15 6.00 5.15 -10.52
C ALA A 15 6.47 4.51 -9.20
N LEU A 16 6.08 3.26 -8.93
CA LEU A 16 6.58 2.51 -7.77
C LEU A 16 8.09 2.27 -7.84
N ARG A 17 8.61 1.80 -8.97
CA ARG A 17 10.06 1.59 -9.17
C ARG A 17 10.84 2.88 -9.03
N ASP A 18 10.34 3.98 -9.61
CA ASP A 18 10.98 5.29 -9.52
C ASP A 18 11.04 5.79 -8.06
N ALA A 19 9.97 5.60 -7.29
CA ALA A 19 9.93 5.97 -5.88
C ALA A 19 10.90 5.13 -5.04
N VAL A 20 10.97 3.82 -5.29
CA VAL A 20 11.92 2.91 -4.62
C VAL A 20 13.36 3.30 -4.95
N ALA A 21 13.67 3.56 -6.23
CA ALA A 21 14.99 3.99 -6.67
C ALA A 21 15.39 5.36 -6.09
N ALA A 22 14.42 6.24 -5.86
CA ALA A 22 14.63 7.53 -5.19
C ALA A 22 14.80 7.42 -3.66
N GLY A 23 14.66 6.22 -3.07
CA GLY A 23 14.82 5.99 -1.65
C GLY A 23 13.69 6.57 -0.80
N VAL A 24 12.46 6.59 -1.31
CA VAL A 24 11.28 7.03 -0.55
C VAL A 24 10.97 6.02 0.56
N ASP A 25 10.75 6.47 1.80
CA ASP A 25 10.48 5.55 2.92
C ASP A 25 9.08 4.89 2.84
N LEU A 26 8.08 5.62 2.36
CA LEU A 26 6.68 5.18 2.26
C LEU A 26 6.05 5.59 0.94
N VAL A 27 5.43 4.64 0.25
CA VAL A 27 4.58 4.86 -0.91
C VAL A 27 3.16 4.40 -0.60
N ILE A 28 2.21 5.29 -0.82
CA ILE A 28 0.78 4.98 -0.74
C ILE A 28 0.19 5.10 -2.14
N THR A 29 -0.43 4.03 -2.62
CA THR A 29 -1.27 4.07 -3.83
C THR A 29 -2.74 4.10 -3.42
N SER A 30 -3.59 4.67 -4.28
CA SER A 30 -5.04 4.73 -4.06
C SER A 30 -5.77 4.44 -5.35
N GLY A 31 -6.59 3.39 -5.36
CA GLY A 31 -7.32 2.94 -6.57
C GLY A 31 -6.67 1.75 -7.27
N GLY A 32 -7.40 1.16 -8.21
CA GLY A 32 -6.93 0.01 -8.99
C GLY A 32 -6.85 -1.30 -8.20
N THR A 33 -7.48 -1.41 -7.02
CA THR A 33 -7.40 -2.58 -6.12
C THR A 33 -8.65 -3.46 -6.12
N GLY A 34 -9.67 -3.14 -6.91
CA GLY A 34 -10.90 -3.94 -6.98
C GLY A 34 -10.72 -5.24 -7.78
N ILE A 35 -11.81 -5.77 -8.32
CA ILE A 35 -11.83 -6.97 -9.18
C ILE A 35 -12.21 -6.67 -10.62
N ALA A 36 -12.26 -5.39 -11.01
CA ALA A 36 -12.50 -5.01 -12.40
C ALA A 36 -11.30 -5.42 -13.28
N PRO A 37 -11.52 -5.66 -14.59
CA PRO A 37 -10.44 -6.04 -15.50
C PRO A 37 -9.27 -5.06 -15.55
N SER A 38 -9.50 -3.78 -15.25
CA SER A 38 -8.47 -2.72 -15.22
C SER A 38 -7.80 -2.54 -13.86
N ASP A 39 -8.25 -3.22 -12.79
CA ASP A 39 -7.70 -3.08 -11.44
C ASP A 39 -6.32 -3.79 -11.35
N HIS A 40 -5.27 -3.17 -11.88
CA HIS A 40 -3.95 -3.78 -11.96
C HIS A 40 -2.99 -3.38 -10.84
N THR A 41 -3.33 -2.43 -9.96
CA THR A 41 -2.43 -1.92 -8.92
C THR A 41 -1.82 -3.02 -8.05
N PRO A 42 -2.56 -4.07 -7.59
CA PRO A 42 -1.97 -5.19 -6.85
C PRO A 42 -0.91 -5.95 -7.65
N ALA A 43 -1.16 -6.23 -8.94
CA ALA A 43 -0.22 -6.96 -9.78
C ALA A 43 1.05 -6.13 -10.07
N GLN A 44 0.86 -4.83 -10.31
CA GLN A 44 1.96 -3.88 -10.52
C GLN A 44 2.78 -3.68 -9.24
N THR A 45 2.14 -3.72 -8.07
CA THR A 45 2.81 -3.67 -6.77
C THR A 45 3.59 -4.96 -6.52
N ALA A 46 2.97 -6.13 -6.70
CA ALA A 46 3.60 -7.43 -6.48
C ALA A 46 4.90 -7.59 -7.26
N ALA A 47 4.96 -7.10 -8.50
CA ALA A 47 6.15 -7.14 -9.34
C ALA A 47 7.33 -6.28 -8.83
N VAL A 48 7.10 -5.39 -7.85
CA VAL A 48 8.11 -4.49 -7.27
C VAL A 48 8.52 -4.92 -5.85
N LEU A 49 7.67 -5.66 -5.15
CA LEU A 49 7.93 -6.08 -3.77
C LEU A 49 9.04 -7.14 -3.69
N ASP A 50 9.91 -7.00 -2.69
CA ASP A 50 10.80 -8.07 -2.26
C ASP A 50 10.04 -9.09 -1.40
N TYR A 51 9.14 -8.59 -0.53
CA TYR A 51 8.27 -9.41 0.30
C TYR A 51 6.98 -8.67 0.68
N GLU A 52 5.93 -9.44 0.97
CA GLU A 52 4.64 -8.92 1.41
C GLU A 52 4.53 -8.80 2.94
N VAL A 53 3.67 -7.88 3.39
CA VAL A 53 3.22 -7.71 4.78
C VAL A 53 1.71 -7.97 4.82
N PRO A 54 1.28 -9.25 4.74
CA PRO A 54 -0.13 -9.60 4.54
C PRO A 54 -1.03 -9.13 5.69
N GLY A 55 -0.53 -9.13 6.93
CA GLY A 55 -1.28 -8.67 8.10
C GLY A 55 -1.73 -7.21 8.01
N LEU A 56 -0.95 -6.33 7.36
CA LEU A 56 -1.33 -4.93 7.15
C LEU A 56 -2.45 -4.82 6.10
N ALA A 57 -2.34 -5.56 5.00
CA ALA A 57 -3.37 -5.61 3.97
C ALA A 57 -4.71 -6.15 4.52
N GLU A 58 -4.66 -7.17 5.37
CA GLU A 58 -5.83 -7.70 6.07
C GLU A 58 -6.47 -6.70 7.01
N ALA A 59 -5.66 -5.98 7.80
CA ALA A 59 -6.15 -4.95 8.71
C ALA A 59 -6.86 -3.82 7.95
N ILE A 60 -6.30 -3.38 6.83
CA ILE A 60 -6.91 -2.35 5.97
C ILE A 60 -8.27 -2.82 5.41
N ARG A 61 -8.37 -4.05 4.90
CA ARG A 61 -9.67 -4.61 4.45
C ARG A 61 -10.68 -4.66 5.59
N ARG A 62 -10.25 -5.10 6.77
CA ARG A 62 -11.11 -5.25 7.96
C ARG A 62 -11.60 -3.91 8.49
N ALA A 63 -10.82 -2.83 8.36
CA ALA A 63 -11.20 -1.50 8.83
C ALA A 63 -12.47 -0.95 8.14
N GLY A 64 -12.75 -1.38 6.91
CA GLY A 64 -14.00 -1.03 6.23
C GLY A 64 -15.24 -1.74 6.80
N LEU A 65 -15.07 -2.81 7.59
CA LEU A 65 -16.19 -3.60 8.14
C LEU A 65 -16.68 -3.07 9.48
N PRO A 66 -17.98 -3.24 9.81
CA PRO A 66 -19.04 -3.81 8.96
C PRO A 66 -19.66 -2.79 7.98
N LYS A 67 -19.22 -1.53 8.00
CA LYS A 67 -19.85 -0.41 7.28
C LYS A 67 -19.88 -0.60 5.77
N VAL A 68 -18.82 -1.16 5.20
CA VAL A 68 -18.65 -1.40 3.77
C VAL A 68 -18.32 -2.88 3.56
N PRO A 69 -19.32 -3.77 3.44
CA PRO A 69 -19.10 -5.21 3.28
C PRO A 69 -18.21 -5.57 2.08
N THR A 70 -18.25 -4.77 1.01
CA THR A 70 -17.42 -4.96 -0.19
C THR A 70 -15.94 -4.62 0.01
N ALA A 71 -15.53 -4.07 1.17
CA ALA A 71 -14.12 -3.83 1.47
C ALA A 71 -13.26 -5.10 1.38
N VAL A 72 -13.87 -6.27 1.63
CA VAL A 72 -13.22 -7.58 1.50
C VAL A 72 -12.79 -7.92 0.07
N LEU A 73 -13.38 -7.26 -0.95
CA LEU A 73 -13.03 -7.48 -2.35
C LEU A 73 -11.76 -6.73 -2.79
N SER A 74 -11.23 -5.84 -1.95
CA SER A 74 -9.97 -5.16 -2.27
C SER A 74 -8.83 -6.17 -2.27
N ARG A 75 -8.12 -6.27 -3.39
CA ARG A 75 -6.92 -7.08 -3.56
C ARG A 75 -5.64 -6.29 -3.25
N GLY A 76 -5.75 -5.11 -2.65
CA GLY A 76 -4.61 -4.26 -2.32
C GLY A 76 -3.56 -5.02 -1.51
N LEU A 77 -2.29 -4.85 -1.89
CA LEU A 77 -1.14 -5.42 -1.20
C LEU A 77 -0.50 -4.38 -0.27
N CYS A 78 0.21 -4.90 0.72
CA CYS A 78 1.16 -4.15 1.53
C CYS A 78 2.46 -4.94 1.51
N GLY A 79 3.60 -4.28 1.38
CA GLY A 79 4.88 -4.97 1.30
C GLY A 79 6.06 -4.03 1.28
N VAL A 80 7.25 -4.60 1.18
CA VAL A 80 8.51 -3.88 1.20
C VAL A 80 9.27 -4.10 -0.11
N ALA A 81 9.87 -3.02 -0.61
CA ALA A 81 10.84 -3.04 -1.71
C ALA A 81 12.09 -2.24 -1.28
N GLY A 82 13.22 -2.92 -1.10
CA GLY A 82 14.42 -2.40 -0.45
C GLY A 82 14.13 -1.95 0.98
N ARG A 83 14.03 -0.63 1.17
CA ARG A 83 13.66 0.03 2.43
C ARG A 83 12.35 0.82 2.35
N THR A 84 11.63 0.68 1.23
CA THR A 84 10.37 1.39 0.96
C THR A 84 9.21 0.52 1.41
N LEU A 85 8.37 1.03 2.31
CA LEU A 85 7.07 0.43 2.58
C LEU A 85 6.08 0.86 1.50
N ILE A 86 5.43 -0.08 0.84
CA ILE A 86 4.40 0.18 -0.18
C ILE A 86 3.05 -0.31 0.35
N VAL A 87 2.04 0.57 0.33
CA VAL A 87 0.68 0.30 0.83
C VAL A 87 -0.33 0.65 -0.25
N ASN A 88 -1.11 -0.33 -0.71
CA ASN A 88 -2.23 -0.08 -1.61
C ASN A 88 -3.52 0.21 -0.82
N LEU A 89 -4.11 1.37 -1.05
CA LEU A 89 -5.41 1.74 -0.49
C LEU A 89 -6.54 1.64 -1.53
N PRO A 90 -7.80 1.46 -1.10
CA PRO A 90 -8.96 1.57 -1.98
C PRO A 90 -9.04 2.96 -2.65
N GLY A 91 -9.69 3.04 -3.81
CA GLY A 91 -9.87 4.33 -4.51
C GLY A 91 -10.95 5.25 -3.93
N SER A 92 -11.78 4.74 -3.01
CA SER A 92 -12.84 5.55 -2.40
C SER A 92 -12.30 6.41 -1.26
N PRO A 93 -12.76 7.67 -1.09
CA PRO A 93 -12.31 8.52 0.01
C PRO A 93 -12.51 7.91 1.40
N GLY A 94 -13.57 7.10 1.56
CA GLY A 94 -13.81 6.34 2.80
C GLY A 94 -12.74 5.28 3.03
N GLY A 95 -12.48 4.42 2.04
CA GLY A 95 -11.49 3.36 2.16
C GLY A 95 -10.07 3.88 2.35
N VAL A 96 -9.72 5.03 1.73
CA VAL A 96 -8.44 5.71 2.01
C VAL A 96 -8.36 6.13 3.48
N ARG A 97 -9.39 6.77 4.03
CA ARG A 97 -9.40 7.19 5.45
C ARG A 97 -9.29 6.00 6.39
N ASP A 98 -10.04 4.93 6.14
CA ASP A 98 -10.02 3.73 6.98
C ASP A 98 -8.64 3.06 6.95
N GLY A 99 -8.01 2.97 5.77
CA GLY A 99 -6.67 2.40 5.64
C GLY A 99 -5.56 3.28 6.25
N LEU A 100 -5.66 4.61 6.12
CA LEU A 100 -4.73 5.53 6.77
C LEU A 100 -4.84 5.48 8.30
N ALA A 101 -6.05 5.26 8.84
CA ALA A 101 -6.23 5.07 10.28
C ALA A 101 -5.51 3.81 10.79
N VAL A 102 -5.60 2.69 10.06
CA VAL A 102 -4.81 1.48 10.37
C VAL A 102 -3.31 1.76 10.32
N LEU A 103 -2.87 2.48 9.29
CA LEU A 103 -1.46 2.77 9.10
C LEU A 103 -0.90 3.68 10.22
N ALA A 104 -1.69 4.63 10.71
CA ALA A 104 -1.28 5.56 11.76
C ALA A 104 -0.77 4.87 13.03
N ASP A 105 -1.33 3.71 13.39
CA ASP A 105 -0.98 2.96 14.59
C ASP A 105 0.36 2.22 14.48
N VAL A 106 0.82 1.91 13.26
CA VAL A 106 1.96 1.01 13.02
C VAL A 106 3.10 1.66 12.21
N LEU A 107 2.85 2.77 11.54
CA LEU A 107 3.75 3.34 10.55
C LEU A 107 5.12 3.69 11.12
N GLY A 108 5.16 4.38 12.28
CA GLY A 108 6.42 4.78 12.90
C GLY A 108 7.33 3.58 13.17
N HIS A 109 6.77 2.54 13.80
CA HIS A 109 7.49 1.30 14.09
C HIS A 109 7.97 0.60 12.82
N ALA A 110 7.12 0.49 11.80
CA ALA A 110 7.47 -0.15 10.53
C ALA A 110 8.63 0.57 9.83
N LEU A 111 8.61 1.90 9.78
CA LEU A 111 9.68 2.69 9.17
C LEU A 111 10.98 2.63 9.97
N ASP A 112 10.93 2.61 11.30
CA ASP A 112 12.13 2.46 12.13
C ASP A 112 12.78 1.08 11.93
N GLN A 113 11.98 0.01 11.83
CA GLN A 113 12.48 -1.33 11.52
C GLN A 113 13.15 -1.39 10.14
N LEU A 114 12.51 -0.85 9.11
CA LEU A 114 13.09 -0.75 7.76
C LEU A 114 14.34 0.14 7.74
N ALA A 115 14.39 1.11 8.65
CA ALA A 115 15.55 1.97 8.79
C ALA A 115 16.77 1.24 9.40
N GLY A 116 16.57 0.06 9.99
CA GLY A 116 17.58 -0.65 10.79
C GLY A 116 17.75 -0.06 12.19
N LYS A 117 16.81 0.78 12.63
CA LYS A 117 16.78 1.33 13.99
C LYS A 117 16.06 0.31 14.87
N ASP A 118 16.83 -0.60 15.43
CA ASP A 118 16.29 -1.60 16.33
C ASP A 118 15.90 -0.95 17.66
N HIS A 119 14.68 -1.23 18.13
CA HIS A 119 14.35 -1.05 19.53
C HIS A 119 14.67 -2.36 20.25
N ARG A 120 15.75 -2.33 21.04
CA ARG A 120 15.94 -3.30 22.12
C ARG A 120 14.62 -3.44 22.89
N ARG A 121 14.07 -4.66 22.90
CA ARG A 121 12.97 -5.04 23.80
C ARG A 121 13.31 -4.68 25.24
#